data_AF-A0A8D0IK33-F1
#
_entry.id   AF-A0A8D0IK33-F1
#
_cell.length_a   1.000
_cell.length_b   1.000
_cell.length_c   1.000
_cell.angle_alpha   90.00
_cell.angle_beta   90.00
_cell.angle_gamma   90.00
#
_symmetry.space_group_name_H-M   'P 1'
#
loop_
_entity.id
_entity.type
_entity.pdbx_description
1 polymer ?
#
loop_
_entity_poly.entity_id
_entity_poly.type
_entity_poly.pdbx_seq_one_letter_code
_entity_poly.pdbx_strand_id
1 'polypeptide(L)'
;MNSNADSFRKELENIRRSQEKLENSFPEIQTELKAIKSRMNNAEKRISDVEDRIMEITQSGQQTQNLMKKHESNMRDLWDNIKRANIYIIGIPEGEENEKGIENTFEEIMAGNFPNIKETDIKIQESQWAPKKLNPNRHTPKHIIIKMAKAKIKERILKAAREKQSINYKGTLVSLSTDSSTETLQARMEWQDIFKVLKGKKVAT
;
A
#
# COMPACT_ATOMS: atom_id res chain seq x y z
N MET A 1 15.72 -78.63 -56.87
CA MET A 1 16.69 -77.53 -56.71
C MET A 1 16.12 -76.12 -57.01
N ASN A 2 14.82 -75.95 -57.29
CA ASN A 2 14.27 -74.67 -57.79
C ASN A 2 13.58 -73.76 -56.75
N SER A 3 13.33 -74.26 -55.53
CA SER A 3 12.54 -73.53 -54.51
C SER A 3 13.27 -72.31 -53.91
N ASN A 4 14.60 -72.32 -53.84
CA ASN A 4 15.36 -71.19 -53.30
C ASN A 4 15.41 -70.01 -54.29
N ALA A 5 15.53 -70.30 -55.59
CA ALA A 5 15.59 -69.28 -56.64
C ALA A 5 14.28 -68.46 -56.74
N ASP A 6 13.13 -69.13 -56.63
CA ASP A 6 11.82 -68.46 -56.62
C ASP A 6 11.60 -67.62 -55.34
N SER A 7 12.12 -68.07 -54.19
CA SER A 7 12.09 -67.31 -52.93
C SER A 7 12.91 -66.03 -53.03
N PHE A 8 14.16 -66.12 -53.52
CA PHE A 8 15.03 -64.95 -53.73
C PHE A 8 14.43 -63.96 -54.73
N ARG A 9 13.78 -64.45 -55.80
CA ARG A 9 13.11 -63.59 -56.77
C ARG A 9 11.94 -62.82 -56.16
N LYS A 10 11.16 -63.47 -55.28
CA LYS A 10 10.05 -62.83 -54.57
C LYS A 10 10.54 -61.78 -53.56
N GLU A 11 11.65 -62.05 -52.88
CA GLU A 11 12.32 -61.08 -52.00
C GLU A 11 12.86 -59.87 -52.76
N LEU A 12 13.52 -60.08 -53.91
CA LEU A 12 13.98 -58.99 -54.78
C LEU A 12 12.83 -58.10 -55.28
N GLU A 13 11.71 -58.71 -55.65
CA GLU A 13 10.53 -57.96 -56.09
C GLU A 13 9.90 -57.16 -54.92
N ASN A 14 9.89 -57.70 -53.71
CA ASN A 14 9.46 -56.98 -52.51
C ASN A 14 10.39 -55.82 -52.17
N ILE A 15 11.71 -56.02 -52.28
CA ILE A 15 12.71 -54.97 -52.07
C ILE A 15 12.52 -53.86 -53.10
N ARG A 16 12.37 -54.20 -54.38
CA ARG A 16 12.12 -53.22 -55.44
C ARG A 16 10.87 -52.38 -55.17
N ARG A 17 9.75 -53.02 -54.83
CA ARG A 17 8.50 -52.31 -54.47
C ARG A 17 8.68 -51.41 -53.25
N SER A 18 9.50 -51.82 -52.28
CA SER A 18 9.81 -50.98 -51.11
C SER A 18 10.69 -49.78 -51.47
N GLN A 19 11.65 -49.96 -52.39
CA GLN A 19 12.49 -48.87 -52.92
C GLN A 19 11.66 -47.86 -53.72
N GLU A 20 10.78 -48.31 -54.62
CA GLU A 20 9.89 -47.43 -55.39
C GLU A 20 8.96 -46.62 -54.45
N LYS A 21 8.46 -47.22 -53.37
CA LYS A 21 7.69 -46.50 -52.34
C LYS A 21 8.51 -45.46 -51.60
N LEU A 22 9.78 -45.75 -51.29
CA LEU A 22 10.69 -44.80 -50.64
C LEU A 22 11.02 -43.64 -51.58
N GLU A 23 11.34 -43.92 -52.84
CA GLU A 23 11.64 -42.89 -53.84
C GLU A 23 10.45 -41.96 -54.07
N ASN A 24 9.22 -42.48 -54.09
CA ASN A 24 8.02 -41.66 -54.27
C ASN A 24 7.68 -40.79 -53.06
N SER A 25 7.99 -41.22 -51.83
CA SER A 25 7.72 -40.44 -50.61
C SER A 25 8.79 -39.38 -50.32
N PHE A 26 9.99 -39.51 -50.88
CA PHE A 26 11.09 -38.59 -50.64
C PHE A 26 10.82 -37.13 -51.06
N PRO A 27 10.23 -36.83 -52.24
CA PRO A 27 9.88 -35.47 -52.63
C PRO A 27 8.81 -34.81 -51.74
N GLU A 28 7.85 -35.61 -51.25
CA GLU A 28 6.81 -35.15 -50.33
C GLU A 28 7.47 -34.69 -49.01
N ILE A 29 8.33 -35.53 -48.43
CA ILE A 29 9.10 -35.21 -47.21
C ILE A 29 9.95 -33.94 -47.43
N GLN A 30 10.63 -33.81 -48.57
CA GLN A 30 11.42 -32.61 -48.86
C GLN A 30 10.58 -31.34 -48.94
N THR A 31 9.37 -31.43 -49.49
CA THR A 31 8.45 -30.30 -49.60
C THR A 31 7.93 -29.90 -48.23
N GLU A 32 7.55 -30.87 -47.40
CA GLU A 32 7.15 -30.64 -46.01
C GLU A 32 8.27 -30.04 -45.18
N LEU A 33 9.51 -30.54 -45.31
CA LEU A 33 10.68 -29.99 -44.60
C LEU A 33 10.95 -28.53 -44.96
N LYS A 34 10.79 -28.15 -46.24
CA LYS A 34 10.90 -26.75 -46.67
C LYS A 34 9.80 -25.88 -46.05
N ALA A 35 8.57 -26.38 -46.01
CA ALA A 35 7.44 -25.69 -45.38
C ALA A 35 7.63 -25.55 -43.85
N ILE A 36 8.16 -26.57 -43.18
CA ILE A 36 8.50 -26.52 -41.75
C ILE A 36 9.60 -25.49 -41.50
N LYS A 37 10.66 -25.46 -42.32
CA LYS A 37 11.75 -24.49 -42.19
C LYS A 37 11.26 -23.05 -42.32
N SER A 38 10.39 -22.75 -43.29
CA SER A 38 9.85 -21.39 -43.45
C SER A 38 8.96 -20.98 -42.27
N ARG A 39 8.13 -21.92 -41.76
CA ARG A 39 7.32 -21.71 -40.55
C ARG A 39 8.18 -21.48 -39.30
N MET A 40 9.28 -22.22 -39.15
CA MET A 40 10.21 -22.09 -38.04
C MET A 40 10.89 -20.72 -38.04
N ASN A 41 11.41 -20.28 -39.19
CA ASN A 41 12.02 -18.95 -39.31
C ASN A 41 11.01 -17.82 -39.00
N ASN A 42 9.75 -17.98 -39.41
CA ASN A 42 8.69 -17.02 -39.06
C ASN A 42 8.40 -17.03 -37.55
N ALA A 43 8.31 -18.21 -36.94
CA ALA A 43 8.12 -18.35 -35.50
C ALA A 43 9.27 -17.72 -34.70
N GLU A 44 10.52 -17.94 -35.12
CA GLU A 44 11.71 -17.35 -34.50
C GLU A 44 11.67 -15.82 -34.53
N LYS A 45 11.33 -15.23 -35.68
CA LYS A 45 11.16 -13.77 -35.78
C LYS A 45 10.06 -13.25 -34.85
N ARG A 46 8.91 -13.92 -34.82
CA ARG A 46 7.80 -13.56 -33.91
C ARG A 46 8.17 -13.69 -32.44
N ILE A 47 9.02 -14.65 -32.07
CA ILE A 47 9.52 -14.79 -30.70
C ILE A 47 10.41 -13.59 -30.36
N SER A 48 11.37 -13.24 -31.23
CA SER A 48 12.22 -12.04 -31.03
C SER A 48 11.37 -10.77 -30.87
N ASP A 49 10.39 -10.55 -31.74
CA ASP A 49 9.50 -9.37 -31.66
C ASP A 49 8.70 -9.34 -30.34
N VAL A 50 8.33 -10.50 -29.81
CA VAL A 50 7.60 -10.61 -28.52
C VAL A 50 8.55 -10.40 -27.33
N GLU A 51 9.77 -10.92 -27.39
CA GLU A 51 10.79 -10.72 -26.35
C GLU A 51 11.12 -9.23 -26.16
N ASP A 52 11.32 -8.51 -27.26
CA ASP A 52 11.57 -7.06 -27.24
C ASP A 52 10.39 -6.31 -26.59
N ARG A 53 9.15 -6.65 -26.97
CA ARG A 53 7.94 -6.06 -26.38
C ARG A 53 7.81 -6.37 -24.89
N ILE A 54 8.17 -7.57 -24.44
CA ILE A 54 8.13 -7.95 -23.02
C ILE A 54 9.14 -7.10 -22.23
N MET A 55 10.31 -6.83 -22.80
CA MET A 55 11.32 -5.98 -22.16
C MET A 55 10.80 -4.56 -21.97
N GLU A 56 10.18 -3.97 -23.00
CA GLU A 56 9.55 -2.64 -22.95
C GLU A 56 8.41 -2.57 -21.91
N ILE A 57 7.54 -3.58 -21.88
CA ILE A 57 6.44 -3.68 -20.91
C ILE A 57 6.98 -3.78 -19.48
N THR A 58 8.04 -4.57 -19.27
CA THR A 58 8.64 -4.73 -17.94
C THR A 58 9.26 -3.43 -17.46
N GLN A 59 10.00 -2.73 -18.34
CA GLN A 59 10.62 -1.45 -18.01
C GLN A 59 9.58 -0.37 -17.70
N SER A 60 8.55 -0.24 -18.55
CA SER A 60 7.47 0.73 -18.33
C SER A 60 6.62 0.40 -17.09
N GLY A 61 6.41 -0.88 -16.79
CA GLY A 61 5.78 -1.36 -15.56
C GLY A 61 6.57 -0.95 -14.31
N GLN A 62 7.90 -1.14 -14.33
CA GLN A 62 8.77 -0.74 -13.23
C GLN A 62 8.76 0.78 -13.00
N GLN A 63 8.77 1.57 -14.09
CA GLN A 63 8.66 3.03 -14.02
C GLN A 63 7.33 3.46 -13.39
N THR A 64 6.22 2.86 -13.83
CA THR A 64 4.88 3.14 -13.29
C THR A 64 4.81 2.82 -11.81
N GLN A 65 5.36 1.68 -11.38
CA GLN A 65 5.39 1.29 -9.97
C GLN A 65 6.19 2.30 -9.12
N ASN A 66 7.35 2.75 -9.62
CA ASN A 66 8.16 3.74 -8.91
C ASN A 66 7.45 5.10 -8.80
N LEU A 67 6.73 5.50 -9.86
CA LEU A 67 5.88 6.70 -9.83
C LEU A 67 4.75 6.57 -8.80
N MET A 68 4.05 5.42 -8.76
CA MET A 68 2.99 5.17 -7.78
C MET A 68 3.51 5.26 -6.34
N LYS A 69 4.65 4.61 -6.04
CA LYS A 69 5.29 4.69 -4.70
C LYS A 69 5.65 6.14 -4.34
N LYS A 70 6.13 6.93 -5.30
CA LYS A 70 6.43 8.35 -5.08
C LYS A 70 5.16 9.15 -4.79
N HIS A 71 4.09 8.92 -5.55
CA HIS A 71 2.81 9.58 -5.32
C HIS A 71 2.20 9.22 -3.97
N GLU A 72 2.27 7.95 -3.55
CA GLU A 72 1.81 7.50 -2.25
C GLU A 72 2.56 8.20 -1.11
N SER A 73 3.91 8.25 -1.18
CA SER A 73 4.69 8.98 -0.19
C SER A 73 4.36 10.47 -0.16
N ASN A 74 4.21 11.11 -1.33
CA ASN A 74 3.83 12.51 -1.41
C ASN A 74 2.44 12.76 -0.79
N MET A 75 1.47 11.85 -1.02
CA MET A 75 0.14 11.96 -0.42
C MET A 75 0.19 11.85 1.09
N ARG A 76 0.99 10.92 1.63
CA ARG A 76 1.23 10.80 3.08
C ARG A 76 1.80 12.10 3.65
N ASP A 77 2.83 12.66 3.01
CA ASP A 77 3.48 13.89 3.48
C ASP A 77 2.53 15.10 3.42
N LEU A 78 1.72 15.20 2.36
CA LEU A 78 0.69 16.23 2.24
C LEU A 78 -0.39 16.08 3.32
N TRP A 79 -0.86 14.86 3.58
CA TRP A 79 -1.85 14.60 4.62
C TRP A 79 -1.31 14.93 6.01
N ASP A 80 -0.09 14.53 6.32
CA ASP A 80 0.57 14.85 7.58
C ASP A 80 0.85 16.36 7.70
N ASN A 81 1.13 17.04 6.60
CA ASN A 81 1.26 18.51 6.57
C ASN A 81 -0.08 19.21 6.89
N ILE A 82 -1.16 18.80 6.24
CA ILE A 82 -2.52 19.32 6.49
C ILE A 82 -2.92 19.10 7.95
N LYS A 83 -2.64 17.90 8.48
CA LYS A 83 -2.94 17.51 9.87
C LYS A 83 -1.90 18.00 10.87
N ARG A 84 -0.83 18.66 10.42
CA ARG A 84 0.30 19.05 11.27
C ARG A 84 -0.14 19.88 12.44
N ALA A 85 -1.13 20.75 12.28
CA ALA A 85 -1.66 21.61 13.33
C ALA A 85 -2.89 21.06 14.06
N ASN A 86 -3.35 19.84 13.73
CA ASN A 86 -4.53 19.22 14.33
C ASN A 86 -4.21 18.53 15.67
N ILE A 87 -5.07 18.72 16.66
CA ILE A 87 -5.12 18.01 17.95
C ILE A 87 -6.36 17.13 17.95
N TYR A 88 -6.19 15.89 18.40
CA TYR A 88 -7.26 14.91 18.56
C TYR A 88 -7.63 14.78 20.04
N ILE A 89 -8.89 14.98 20.40
CA ILE A 89 -9.40 14.87 21.78
C ILE A 89 -10.33 13.66 21.87
N ILE A 90 -10.08 12.80 22.85
CA ILE A 90 -10.82 11.55 23.06
C ILE A 90 -11.36 11.50 24.48
N GLY A 91 -12.61 11.05 24.63
CA GLY A 91 -13.23 10.83 25.94
C GLY A 91 -14.15 11.97 26.41
N ILE A 92 -14.53 12.88 25.51
CA ILE A 92 -15.52 13.92 25.82
C ILE A 92 -16.93 13.30 25.76
N PRO A 93 -17.72 13.35 26.84
CA PRO A 93 -19.08 12.80 26.84
C PRO A 93 -19.99 13.55 25.85
N GLU A 94 -20.77 12.79 25.07
CA GLU A 94 -21.74 13.35 24.13
C GLU A 94 -23.00 13.82 24.87
N GLY A 95 -23.53 15.00 24.51
CA GLY A 95 -24.81 15.51 25.02
C GLY A 95 -24.75 16.61 26.08
N GLU A 96 -23.57 16.93 26.63
CA GLU A 96 -23.38 18.13 27.47
C GLU A 96 -23.22 19.43 26.66
N GLU A 97 -23.13 19.33 25.33
CA GLU A 97 -22.89 20.45 24.45
C GLU A 97 -24.20 21.06 23.98
N ASN A 98 -24.74 21.98 24.78
CA ASN A 98 -25.64 23.00 24.27
C ASN A 98 -25.10 24.40 24.65
N GLU A 99 -25.24 25.33 23.70
CA GLU A 99 -24.81 26.74 23.67
C GLU A 99 -23.31 27.09 23.59
N LYS A 100 -22.39 26.36 24.25
CA LYS A 100 -20.98 26.81 24.34
C LYS A 100 -20.06 26.39 23.18
N GLY A 101 -20.37 25.34 22.42
CA GLY A 101 -19.55 24.92 21.26
C GLY A 101 -18.20 24.26 21.59
N ILE A 102 -17.61 23.62 20.58
CA ILE A 102 -16.40 22.77 20.67
C ILE A 102 -15.17 23.56 21.18
N GLU A 103 -15.06 24.83 20.80
CA GLU A 103 -13.92 25.69 21.14
C GLU A 103 -13.87 25.98 22.63
N ASN A 104 -15.02 26.30 23.24
CA ASN A 104 -15.10 26.53 24.67
C ASN A 104 -14.76 25.27 25.47
N THR A 105 -15.19 24.09 25.03
CA THR A 105 -14.78 22.80 25.63
C THR A 105 -13.26 22.65 25.63
N PHE A 106 -12.60 22.98 24.52
CA PHE A 106 -11.14 22.94 24.44
C PHE A 106 -10.49 23.98 25.37
N GLU A 107 -11.00 25.20 25.41
CA GLU A 107 -10.50 26.26 26.30
C GLU A 107 -10.64 25.88 27.79
N GLU A 108 -11.77 25.30 28.21
CA GLU A 108 -11.98 24.78 29.57
C GLU A 108 -10.95 23.70 29.92
N ILE A 109 -10.68 22.77 28.99
CA ILE A 109 -9.63 21.74 29.16
C ILE A 109 -8.26 22.40 29.32
N MET A 110 -7.94 23.38 28.47
CA MET A 110 -6.66 24.07 28.48
C MET A 110 -6.43 24.86 29.76
N ALA A 111 -7.41 25.65 30.20
CA ALA A 111 -7.33 26.45 31.42
C ALA A 111 -7.26 25.56 32.67
N GLY A 112 -8.07 24.50 32.73
CA GLY A 112 -8.09 23.59 33.88
C GLY A 112 -6.84 22.71 33.98
N ASN A 113 -6.20 22.38 32.85
CA ASN A 113 -5.10 21.42 32.85
C ASN A 113 -3.70 21.99 32.59
N PHE A 114 -3.59 23.08 31.84
CA PHE A 114 -2.33 23.62 31.34
C PHE A 114 -2.22 25.14 31.54
N PRO A 115 -2.29 25.65 32.79
CA PRO A 115 -2.24 27.08 33.08
C PRO A 115 -0.94 27.76 32.62
N ASN A 116 0.12 26.98 32.40
CA ASN A 116 1.41 27.46 31.90
C ASN A 116 1.40 27.85 30.41
N ILE A 117 0.34 27.50 29.67
CA ILE A 117 0.17 27.88 28.27
C ILE A 117 -0.74 29.10 28.25
N LYS A 118 -0.19 30.27 27.93
CA LYS A 118 -0.93 31.54 27.91
C LYS A 118 -2.12 31.45 26.95
N GLU A 119 -3.30 31.84 27.41
CA GLU A 119 -4.52 31.88 26.59
C GLU A 119 -4.34 32.72 25.32
N THR A 120 -3.58 33.81 25.40
CA THR A 120 -3.27 34.67 24.24
C THR A 120 -2.47 33.99 23.13
N ASP A 121 -1.76 32.89 23.45
CA ASP A 121 -1.02 32.09 22.47
C ASP A 121 -1.94 31.08 21.74
N ILE A 122 -3.09 30.74 22.31
CA ILE A 122 -4.02 29.74 21.79
C ILE A 122 -4.94 30.42 20.78
N LYS A 123 -4.74 30.10 19.49
CA LYS A 123 -5.63 30.51 18.40
C LYS A 123 -6.11 29.29 17.66
N ILE A 124 -7.41 29.03 17.73
CA ILE A 124 -8.08 27.96 16.99
C ILE A 124 -8.40 28.49 15.59
N GLN A 125 -8.15 27.66 14.57
CA GLN A 125 -8.53 27.96 13.19
C GLN A 125 -9.87 27.31 12.85
N GLU A 126 -10.01 26.03 13.19
CA GLU A 126 -11.21 25.24 12.93
C GLU A 126 -11.40 24.24 14.07
N SER A 127 -12.64 23.95 14.40
CA SER A 127 -13.02 22.94 15.39
C SER A 127 -14.16 22.09 14.83
N GLN A 128 -14.06 20.77 14.95
CA GLN A 128 -15.11 19.89 14.45
C GLN A 128 -15.15 18.54 15.17
N TRP A 129 -16.34 17.94 15.15
CA TRP A 129 -16.56 16.56 15.55
C TRP A 129 -16.15 15.57 14.46
N ALA A 130 -15.50 14.48 14.86
CA ALA A 130 -15.12 13.36 14.00
C ALA A 130 -15.69 12.04 14.55
N PRO A 131 -16.50 11.30 13.77
CA PRO A 131 -16.96 11.56 12.40
C PRO A 131 -18.10 12.58 12.32
N LYS A 132 -18.24 13.28 11.18
CA LYS A 132 -19.33 14.26 10.96
C LYS A 132 -20.73 13.66 11.05
N LYS A 133 -20.91 12.38 10.72
CA LYS A 133 -22.18 11.66 10.84
C LYS A 133 -22.23 10.88 12.15
N LEU A 134 -23.32 11.03 12.91
CA LEU A 134 -23.60 10.21 14.09
C LEU A 134 -23.96 8.78 13.62
N ASN A 135 -23.30 7.78 14.17
CA ASN A 135 -23.75 6.40 14.06
C ASN A 135 -24.46 6.04 15.38
N PRO A 136 -25.79 5.85 15.39
CA PRO A 136 -26.54 5.57 16.62
C PRO A 136 -26.12 4.26 17.31
N ASN A 137 -25.46 3.35 16.58
CA ASN A 137 -24.96 2.08 17.12
C ASN A 137 -23.55 2.20 17.74
N ARG A 138 -22.94 3.39 17.75
CA ARG A 138 -21.60 3.60 18.30
C ARG A 138 -21.69 3.86 19.81
N HIS A 139 -21.12 2.95 20.60
CA HIS A 139 -21.08 3.06 22.07
C HIS A 139 -19.94 3.96 22.59
N THR A 140 -18.98 4.33 21.74
CA THR A 140 -17.87 5.23 22.13
C THR A 140 -18.17 6.68 21.75
N PRO A 141 -17.87 7.65 22.63
CA PRO A 141 -18.00 9.05 22.30
C PRO A 141 -17.19 9.43 21.05
N LYS A 142 -17.70 10.40 20.28
CA LYS A 142 -17.00 11.03 19.17
C LYS A 142 -15.70 11.66 19.63
N HIS A 143 -14.83 11.84 18.66
CA HIS A 143 -13.58 12.54 18.88
C HIS A 143 -13.72 13.98 18.39
N ILE A 144 -13.01 14.90 19.04
CA ILE A 144 -12.93 16.29 18.60
C ILE A 144 -11.61 16.48 17.87
N ILE A 145 -11.66 17.17 16.73
CA ILE A 145 -10.49 17.65 16.01
C ILE A 145 -10.44 19.17 16.16
N ILE A 146 -9.37 19.66 16.77
CA ILE A 146 -9.06 21.09 16.87
C ILE A 146 -7.87 21.39 15.96
N LYS A 147 -8.04 22.26 14.99
CA LYS A 147 -6.95 22.76 14.14
C LYS A 147 -6.42 24.06 14.73
N MET A 148 -5.15 24.05 15.13
CA MET A 148 -4.49 25.23 15.66
C MET A 148 -4.02 26.14 14.52
N ALA A 149 -4.07 27.46 14.72
CA ALA A 149 -3.50 28.40 13.74
C ALA A 149 -1.97 28.27 13.60
N LYS A 150 -1.28 27.73 14.64
CA LYS A 150 0.17 27.52 14.66
C LYS A 150 0.52 26.12 15.17
N ALA A 151 1.24 25.34 14.36
CA ALA A 151 1.69 24.00 14.73
C ALA A 151 2.60 23.99 15.98
N LYS A 152 3.40 25.05 16.19
CA LYS A 152 4.27 25.18 17.37
C LYS A 152 3.47 25.18 18.69
N ILE A 153 2.25 25.72 18.68
CA ILE A 153 1.38 25.71 19.87
C ILE A 153 0.86 24.30 20.13
N LYS A 154 0.39 23.59 19.08
CA LYS A 154 0.01 22.17 19.18
C LYS A 154 1.12 21.34 19.84
N GLU A 155 2.36 21.49 19.38
CA GLU A 155 3.50 20.71 19.91
C GLU A 155 3.73 20.97 21.40
N ARG A 156 3.61 22.23 21.85
CA ARG A 156 3.69 22.57 23.29
C ARG A 156 2.57 21.93 24.09
N ILE A 157 1.33 21.97 23.59
CA ILE A 157 0.15 21.38 24.25
C ILE A 157 0.31 19.87 24.37
N LEU A 158 0.67 19.18 23.28
CA LEU A 158 0.85 17.73 23.30
C LEU A 158 2.05 17.30 24.15
N LYS A 159 3.10 18.11 24.24
CA LYS A 159 4.21 17.87 25.18
C LYS A 159 3.74 17.95 26.63
N ALA A 160 3.04 19.02 26.99
CA ALA A 160 2.49 19.18 28.34
C ALA A 160 1.49 18.07 28.69
N ALA A 161 0.65 17.65 27.73
CA ALA A 161 -0.26 16.52 27.88
C ALA A 161 0.46 15.21 28.21
N ARG A 162 1.57 14.91 27.52
CA ARG A 162 2.40 13.72 27.78
C ARG A 162 3.07 13.77 29.15
N GLU A 163 3.51 14.94 29.59
CA GLU A 163 4.13 15.13 30.91
C GLU A 163 3.11 14.99 32.04
N LYS A 164 1.89 15.51 31.85
CA LYS A 164 0.82 15.43 32.84
C LYS A 164 0.20 14.03 32.97
N GLN A 165 0.14 13.27 31.88
CA GLN A 165 -0.43 11.91 31.74
C GLN A 165 -1.95 11.78 32.04
N SER A 166 -2.51 12.60 32.93
CA SER A 166 -3.94 12.62 33.28
C SER A 166 -4.52 14.01 33.05
N ILE A 167 -5.47 14.10 32.10
CA ILE A 167 -6.18 15.33 31.75
C ILE A 167 -7.63 15.13 32.14
N ASN A 168 -8.16 15.97 33.02
CA ASN A 168 -9.52 15.85 33.50
C ASN A 168 -10.40 16.94 32.86
N TYR A 169 -11.60 16.55 32.42
CA TYR A 169 -12.67 17.44 32.02
C TYR A 169 -13.94 17.02 32.76
N LYS A 170 -14.45 17.88 33.65
CA LYS A 170 -15.69 17.65 34.42
C LYS A 170 -15.78 16.28 35.11
N GLY A 171 -14.67 15.80 35.68
CA GLY A 171 -14.60 14.50 36.33
C GLY A 171 -14.30 13.33 35.40
N THR A 172 -14.24 13.54 34.08
CA THR A 172 -13.93 12.51 33.09
C THR A 172 -12.47 12.61 32.63
N LEU A 173 -11.81 11.47 32.46
CA LEU A 173 -10.45 11.42 31.91
C LEU A 173 -10.50 11.60 30.39
N VAL A 174 -9.72 12.55 29.90
CA VAL A 174 -9.60 12.91 28.49
C VAL A 174 -8.17 12.63 28.03
N SER A 175 -8.00 12.30 26.75
CA SER A 175 -6.67 12.21 26.14
C SER A 175 -6.52 13.14 24.95
N LEU A 176 -5.35 13.77 24.84
CA LEU A 176 -4.94 14.60 23.71
C LEU A 176 -3.88 13.85 22.90
N SER A 177 -4.14 13.69 21.61
CA SER A 177 -3.28 12.96 20.68
C SER A 177 -3.00 13.75 19.40
N THR A 178 -1.97 13.32 18.67
CA THR A 178 -1.71 13.83 17.31
C THR A 178 -2.70 13.23 16.33
N ASP A 179 -3.35 14.05 15.51
CA ASP A 179 -3.94 13.57 14.26
C ASP A 179 -2.80 13.31 13.26
N SER A 180 -2.70 12.08 12.76
CA SER A 180 -1.66 11.63 11.81
C SER A 180 -2.32 10.79 10.72
N SER A 181 -1.64 10.62 9.58
CA SER A 181 -2.11 9.71 8.53
C SER A 181 -2.18 8.26 9.04
N THR A 182 -2.98 7.44 8.36
CA THR A 182 -3.10 6.00 8.66
C THR A 182 -1.76 5.28 8.53
N GLU A 183 -0.98 5.64 7.51
CA GLU A 183 0.34 5.08 7.22
C GLU A 183 1.34 5.48 8.30
N THR A 184 1.32 6.74 8.74
CA THR A 184 2.18 7.22 9.83
C THR A 184 1.82 6.60 11.18
N LEU A 185 0.53 6.39 11.44
CA LEU A 185 0.06 5.67 12.63
C LEU A 185 0.51 4.20 12.59
N GLN A 186 0.36 3.53 11.45
CA GLN A 186 0.78 2.15 11.25
C GLN A 186 2.29 1.99 11.47
N ALA A 187 3.10 2.86 10.87
CA ALA A 187 4.54 2.85 11.08
C ALA A 187 4.90 3.01 12.58
N ARG A 188 4.21 3.91 13.30
CA ARG A 188 4.43 4.07 14.75
C ARG A 188 4.08 2.81 15.55
N MET A 189 3.04 2.09 15.16
CA MET A 189 2.66 0.82 15.80
C MET A 189 3.72 -0.26 15.57
N GLU A 190 4.25 -0.37 14.35
CA GLU A 190 5.35 -1.31 14.03
C GLU A 190 6.62 -1.03 14.84
N TRP A 191 6.93 0.26 15.06
CA TRP A 191 8.04 0.66 15.92
C TRP A 191 7.78 0.45 17.42
N GLN A 192 6.52 0.33 17.85
CA GLN A 192 6.15 0.31 19.26
C GLN A 192 6.77 -0.87 20.01
N ASP A 193 6.81 -2.05 19.40
CA ASP A 193 7.39 -3.25 20.02
C ASP A 193 8.91 -3.14 20.14
N ILE A 194 9.57 -2.54 19.16
CA ILE A 194 11.01 -2.23 19.22
C ILE A 194 11.27 -1.26 20.39
N PHE A 195 10.47 -0.19 20.52
CA PHE A 195 10.61 0.76 21.63
C PHE A 195 10.40 0.12 23.00
N LYS A 196 9.46 -0.83 23.15
CA LYS A 196 9.26 -1.57 24.41
C LYS A 196 10.53 -2.33 24.80
N VAL A 197 11.15 -3.03 23.86
CA VAL A 197 12.40 -3.78 24.08
C VAL A 197 13.54 -2.84 24.47
N LEU A 198 13.70 -1.70 23.77
CA LEU A 198 14.75 -0.73 24.06
C LEU A 198 14.61 -0.10 25.45
N LYS A 199 13.39 0.26 25.86
CA LYS A 199 13.12 0.79 27.20
C LYS A 199 13.46 -0.21 28.31
N GLY A 200 13.19 -1.49 28.10
CA GLY A 200 13.52 -2.55 29.06
C GLY A 200 15.02 -2.74 29.27
N LYS A 201 15.84 -2.41 28.27
CA LYS A 201 17.31 -2.53 28.34
C LYS A 201 18.01 -1.35 29.01
N LYS A 202 17.28 -0.35 29.54
CA LYS A 202 17.83 0.91 30.10
C LYS A 202 18.85 1.58 29.18
N VAL A 203 18.71 1.43 27.86
CA VAL A 203 19.43 2.27 26.91
C VAL A 203 18.73 3.63 26.94
N ALA A 204 19.08 4.44 27.94
CA ALA A 204 18.65 5.81 28.02
C ALA A 204 19.30 6.58 26.87
N THR A 205 18.47 7.11 25.97
CA THR A 205 18.79 8.32 25.21
C THR A 205 18.56 9.54 26.08
#